data_AF-T1C518-F1
#
_entry.id   AF-T1C518-F1
#
_cell.length_a   1.000
_cell.length_b   1.000
_cell.length_c   1.000
_cell.angle_alpha   90.00
_cell.angle_beta   90.00
_cell.angle_gamma   90.00
#
_symmetry.space_group_name_H-M   'P 1'
#
loop_
_entity.id
_entity.type
_entity.pdbx_description
1 polymer ?
#
loop_
_entity_poly.entity_id
_entity_poly.type
_entity_poly.pdbx_seq_one_letter_code
_entity_poly.pdbx_strand_id
1 'polypeptide(L)'
;MLRPARPPILWVHRIQALVARELVEGFRLSSRRAAARLGIAPSAISQYLSGHRMKVELSALPGRPEEERLIRQAAQELATTPEPQRPASTVILEVALKCAALEERGPGPTERNLDRPRESMLRHRLRARIRAEQRAVADCMWLAQKSRDELTRAVFRQIASDSLRHA
;
A
#
# COMPACT_ATOMS: atom_id res chain seq x y z
N MET A 1 5.36 -28.12 4.90
CA MET A 1 4.09 -27.49 4.46
C MET A 1 4.40 -26.14 3.85
N LEU A 2 4.24 -25.98 2.54
CA LEU A 2 4.38 -24.69 1.87
C LEU A 2 3.17 -23.82 2.26
N ARG A 3 3.40 -22.70 2.96
CA ARG A 3 2.36 -21.70 3.17
C ARG A 3 1.92 -21.19 1.78
N PRO A 4 0.62 -21.11 1.48
CA PRO A 4 0.17 -20.54 0.22
C PRO A 4 0.70 -19.11 0.10
N ALA A 5 1.27 -18.78 -1.07
CA ALA A 5 1.73 -17.43 -1.35
C ALA A 5 0.57 -16.45 -1.17
N ARG A 6 0.76 -15.42 -0.34
CA ARG A 6 -0.29 -14.44 -0.09
C ARG A 6 -0.62 -13.69 -1.38
N PRO A 7 -1.91 -13.40 -1.63
CA PRO A 7 -2.28 -12.60 -2.79
C PRO A 7 -1.58 -11.22 -2.74
N PRO A 8 -1.02 -10.75 -3.86
CA PRO A 8 -0.18 -9.54 -3.89
C PRO A 8 -0.82 -8.27 -3.32
N ILE A 9 -2.15 -8.17 -3.37
CA ILE A 9 -2.90 -7.06 -2.81
C ILE A 9 -2.75 -6.95 -1.29
N LEU A 10 -2.63 -8.09 -0.59
CA LEU A 10 -2.42 -8.10 0.85
C LEU A 10 -1.05 -7.52 1.22
N TRP A 11 -0.05 -7.71 0.37
CA TRP A 11 1.27 -7.11 0.58
C TRP A 11 1.25 -5.60 0.44
N VAL A 12 0.55 -5.08 -0.57
CA VAL A 12 0.41 -3.63 -0.76
C VAL A 12 -0.29 -3.00 0.46
N HIS A 13 -1.41 -3.57 0.91
CA HIS A 13 -2.10 -3.05 2.09
C HIS A 13 -1.29 -3.21 3.38
N ARG A 14 -0.59 -4.34 3.57
CA ARG A 14 0.31 -4.56 4.71
C ARG A 14 1.39 -3.49 4.77
N ILE A 15 2.11 -3.29 3.66
CA ILE A 15 3.19 -2.31 3.59
C ILE A 15 2.65 -0.90 3.73
N GLN A 16 1.51 -0.57 3.11
CA GLN A 16 0.88 0.74 3.28
C GLN A 16 0.53 1.02 4.75
N ALA A 17 -0.01 0.03 5.47
CA ALA A 17 -0.31 0.15 6.89
C ALA A 17 0.95 0.29 7.76
N LEU A 18 1.99 -0.50 7.48
CA LEU A 18 3.26 -0.45 8.20
C LEU A 18 3.99 0.88 7.97
N VAL A 19 4.04 1.37 6.73
CA VAL A 19 4.63 2.67 6.41
C VAL A 19 3.81 3.81 7.02
N ALA A 20 2.48 3.73 6.99
CA ALA A 20 1.62 4.72 7.65
C ALA A 20 1.90 4.83 9.15
N ARG A 21 2.09 3.68 9.81
CA ARG A 21 2.45 3.62 11.22
C ARG A 21 3.84 4.18 11.47
N GLU A 22 4.85 3.80 10.69
CA GLU A 22 6.22 4.32 10.83
C GLU A 22 6.27 5.85 10.60
N LEU A 23 5.48 6.39 9.67
CA LEU A 23 5.37 7.84 9.45
C LEU A 23 4.83 8.59 10.69
N VAL A 24 3.83 8.02 11.38
CA VAL A 24 3.19 8.66 12.54
C VAL A 24 3.98 8.42 13.82
N GLU A 25 4.37 7.17 14.09
CA GLU A 25 5.02 6.78 15.33
C GLU A 25 6.54 7.03 15.30
N GLY A 26 7.20 6.65 14.20
CA GLY A 26 8.64 6.78 14.02
C GLY A 26 9.07 8.20 13.61
N PHE A 27 8.44 8.75 12.57
CA PHE A 27 8.78 10.09 12.04
C PHE A 27 7.93 11.22 12.64
N ARG A 28 6.99 10.92 13.54
CA ARG A 28 6.17 11.91 14.27
C ARG A 28 5.33 12.83 13.38
N LEU A 29 4.93 12.38 12.19
CA LEU A 29 3.97 13.13 11.36
C LEU A 29 2.57 13.08 11.99
N SER A 30 1.80 14.15 11.85
CA SER A 30 0.37 14.11 12.16
C SER A 30 -0.37 13.21 11.17
N SER A 31 -1.47 12.58 11.60
CA SER A 31 -2.27 11.68 10.74
C SER A 31 -2.71 12.33 9.44
N ARG A 32 -3.05 13.64 9.47
CA ARG A 32 -3.39 14.41 8.27
C ARG A 32 -2.21 14.52 7.30
N ARG A 33 -1.01 14.75 7.83
CA ARG A 33 0.20 14.91 7.02
C ARG A 33 0.66 13.57 6.46
N ALA A 34 0.61 12.50 7.26
CA ALA A 34 0.87 11.13 6.81
C ALA A 34 -0.11 10.68 5.71
N ALA A 35 -1.41 10.98 5.87
CA ALA A 35 -2.43 10.73 4.85
C ALA A 35 -2.13 11.45 3.53
N ALA A 36 -1.73 12.73 3.60
CA ALA A 36 -1.33 13.51 2.45
C ALA A 36 -0.07 12.93 1.77
N ARG A 37 0.95 12.51 2.55
CA ARG A 37 2.15 11.85 2.01
C ARG A 37 1.82 10.55 1.27
N LEU A 38 0.88 9.78 1.80
CA LEU A 38 0.49 8.48 1.22
C LEU A 38 -0.59 8.59 0.13
N GLY A 39 -1.19 9.76 -0.06
CA GLY A 39 -2.29 9.96 -1.02
C GLY A 39 -3.56 9.20 -0.64
N ILE A 40 -3.86 9.07 0.66
CA ILE A 40 -5.04 8.35 1.18
C ILE A 40 -5.87 9.24 2.11
N ALA A 41 -7.08 8.78 2.45
CA ALA A 41 -7.94 9.47 3.40
C ALA A 41 -7.37 9.42 4.84
N PRO A 42 -7.48 10.49 5.65
CA PRO A 42 -7.06 10.48 7.05
C PRO A 42 -7.70 9.37 7.90
N SER A 43 -8.95 9.00 7.61
CA SER A 43 -9.66 7.90 8.27
C SER A 43 -8.97 6.54 8.04
N ALA A 44 -8.30 6.34 6.91
CA ALA A 44 -7.52 5.13 6.65
C ALA A 44 -6.29 5.03 7.56
N ILE A 45 -5.65 6.16 7.88
CA ILE A 45 -4.54 6.20 8.86
C ILE A 45 -5.03 5.76 10.23
N SER A 46 -6.15 6.32 10.71
CA SER A 46 -6.75 5.92 11.98
C SER A 46 -7.06 4.42 12.04
N GLN A 47 -7.58 3.85 10.94
CA GLN A 47 -7.85 2.41 10.84
C GLN A 47 -6.59 1.55 10.79
N TYR A 48 -5.47 2.05 10.23
CA TYR A 48 -4.18 1.37 10.25
C TYR A 48 -3.56 1.38 11.65
N LEU A 49 -3.61 2.52 12.34
CA LEU A 49 -3.07 2.66 13.69
C LEU A 49 -3.88 1.86 14.72
N SER A 50 -5.21 1.85 14.63
CA SER A 50 -6.08 1.09 15.54
C SER A 50 -6.09 -0.43 15.28
N GLY A 51 -5.33 -0.89 14.28
CA GLY A 51 -5.32 -2.29 13.85
C GLY A 51 -6.61 -2.76 13.18
N HIS A 52 -7.65 -1.94 13.06
CA HIS A 52 -8.95 -2.38 12.52
C HIS A 52 -8.91 -2.67 11.00
N ARG A 53 -8.00 -2.05 10.24
CA ARG A 53 -7.72 -2.44 8.84
C ARG A 53 -6.79 -3.63 8.73
N MET A 54 -6.05 -3.95 9.78
CA MET A 54 -5.27 -5.18 9.88
C MET A 54 -6.13 -6.24 10.57
N LYS A 55 -7.00 -6.94 9.81
CA LYS A 55 -7.49 -8.23 10.30
C LYS A 55 -6.30 -9.05 10.79
N VAL A 56 -6.50 -9.83 11.86
CA VAL A 56 -5.50 -10.60 12.65
C VAL A 56 -4.38 -11.25 11.82
N GLU A 57 -4.61 -11.60 10.54
CA GLU A 57 -3.61 -12.14 9.61
C GLU A 57 -2.47 -11.19 9.21
N LEU A 58 -2.67 -9.86 9.27
CA LEU A 58 -1.68 -8.86 8.86
C LEU A 58 -0.70 -8.47 9.97
N SER A 59 -1.13 -8.55 11.24
CA SER A 59 -0.29 -8.35 12.43
C SER A 59 0.48 -9.60 12.87
N ALA A 60 0.06 -10.79 12.44
CA ALA A 60 0.58 -12.07 12.94
C ALA A 60 1.94 -12.52 12.38
N LEU A 61 2.77 -11.62 11.85
CA LEU A 61 4.13 -11.97 11.46
C LEU A 61 5.11 -10.97 12.04
N PRO A 62 6.03 -11.40 12.94
CA PRO A 62 7.18 -10.57 13.29
C PRO A 62 7.91 -10.21 12.00
N GLY A 63 8.10 -8.92 11.77
CA GLY A 63 8.84 -8.43 10.62
C GLY A 63 10.26 -8.98 10.67
N ARG A 64 10.79 -9.43 9.53
CA ARG A 64 12.23 -9.70 9.46
C ARG A 64 12.96 -8.35 9.56
N PRO A 65 14.19 -8.29 10.12
CA PRO A 65 14.95 -7.04 10.17
C PRO A 65 15.11 -6.36 8.80
N GLU A 66 15.16 -7.16 7.73
CA GLU A 66 15.19 -6.65 6.35
C GLU A 66 13.87 -6.00 5.91
N GLU A 67 12.72 -6.55 6.29
CA GLU A 67 11.39 -5.97 6.01
C GLU A 67 11.24 -4.64 6.76
N GLU A 68 11.60 -4.61 8.05
CA GLU A 68 11.58 -3.40 8.87
C GLU A 68 12.46 -2.29 8.28
N ARG A 69 13.67 -2.64 7.82
CA ARG A 69 14.57 -1.70 7.15
C ARG A 69 13.95 -1.13 5.88
N LEU A 70 13.32 -1.96 5.06
CA LEU A 70 12.66 -1.51 3.82
C LEU A 70 11.49 -0.57 4.10
N ILE A 71 10.68 -0.87 5.12
CA ILE A 71 9.56 -0.03 5.56
C ILE A 71 10.08 1.31 6.07
N ARG A 72 11.12 1.31 6.91
CA ARG A 72 11.71 2.54 7.45
C ARG A 72 12.31 3.42 6.36
N GLN A 73 13.02 2.85 5.39
CA GLN A 73 13.55 3.59 4.24
C GLN A 73 12.43 4.25 3.43
N ALA A 74 11.34 3.53 3.19
CA ALA A 74 10.18 4.06 2.49
C ALA A 74 9.50 5.19 3.26
N ALA A 75 9.31 5.03 4.57
CA ALA A 75 8.78 6.08 5.43
C ALA A 75 9.69 7.31 5.46
N GLN A 76 11.01 7.11 5.48
CA GLN A 76 11.98 8.19 5.41
C GLN A 76 11.86 8.97 4.09
N GLU A 77 11.86 8.28 2.94
CA GLU A 77 11.70 8.90 1.61
C GLU A 77 10.42 9.76 1.54
N LEU A 78 9.32 9.24 2.09
CA LEU A 78 8.03 9.92 2.10
C LEU A 78 7.95 11.07 3.12
N ALA A 79 8.70 11.00 4.22
CA ALA A 79 8.70 12.01 5.26
C ALA A 79 9.54 13.24 4.88
N THR A 80 10.76 13.02 4.38
CA THR A 80 11.79 14.06 4.25
C THR A 80 11.69 14.89 2.98
N THR A 81 11.04 14.37 1.92
CA THR A 81 10.99 15.06 0.64
C THR A 81 9.83 16.07 0.62
N PRO A 82 10.03 17.39 0.37
CA PRO A 82 8.95 18.38 0.34
C PRO A 82 7.88 18.01 -0.69
N GLU A 83 8.30 17.64 -1.90
CA GLU A 83 7.52 16.95 -2.92
C GLU A 83 8.14 15.59 -3.20
N PRO A 84 7.42 14.48 -3.02
CA PRO A 84 8.00 13.16 -3.25
C PRO A 84 8.40 13.02 -4.73
N GLN A 85 9.69 12.71 -4.98
CA GLN A 85 10.24 12.52 -6.33
C GLN A 85 9.49 11.44 -7.13
N ARG A 86 8.80 10.55 -6.41
CA ARG A 86 7.98 9.46 -6.96
C ARG A 86 6.64 9.39 -6.22
N PRO A 87 5.53 9.05 -6.90
CA PRO A 87 4.25 8.85 -6.23
C PRO A 87 4.35 7.81 -5.11
N ALA A 88 3.74 8.08 -3.95
CA ALA A 88 3.82 7.18 -2.79
C ALA A 88 3.34 5.75 -3.11
N SER A 89 2.35 5.60 -3.98
CA SER A 89 1.89 4.30 -4.49
C SER A 89 2.99 3.49 -5.17
N THR A 90 3.94 4.15 -5.86
CA THR A 90 5.11 3.50 -6.47
C THR A 90 6.06 2.99 -5.39
N VAL A 91 6.35 3.83 -4.39
CA VAL A 91 7.23 3.48 -3.27
C VAL A 91 6.66 2.29 -2.49
N ILE A 92 5.38 2.34 -2.15
CA ILE A 92 4.68 1.25 -1.45
C ILE A 92 4.70 -0.04 -2.28
N LEU A 93 4.45 0.03 -3.58
CA LEU A 93 4.45 -1.15 -4.45
C LEU A 93 5.85 -1.78 -4.54
N GLU A 94 6.90 -0.98 -4.70
CA GLU A 94 8.28 -1.48 -4.73
C GLU A 94 8.66 -2.21 -3.44
N VAL A 95 8.28 -1.65 -2.30
CA VAL A 95 8.53 -2.25 -0.98
C VAL A 95 7.70 -3.52 -0.80
N ALA A 96 6.42 -3.51 -1.17
CA ALA A 96 5.55 -4.68 -1.14
C ALA A 96 6.11 -5.85 -1.95
N LEU A 97 6.63 -5.58 -3.15
CA LEU A 97 7.28 -6.57 -3.99
C LEU A 97 8.56 -7.14 -3.35
N LYS A 98 9.40 -6.27 -2.79
CA LYS A 98 10.62 -6.70 -2.08
C LYS A 98 10.27 -7.57 -0.88
N CYS A 99 9.27 -7.19 -0.08
CA CYS A 99 8.87 -7.95 1.09
C CYS A 99 8.20 -9.29 0.73
N ALA A 100 7.40 -9.33 -0.33
CA ALA A 100 6.85 -10.58 -0.87
C ALA A 100 7.96 -11.56 -1.29
N ALA A 101 8.97 -11.06 -2.01
CA ALA A 101 10.13 -11.87 -2.39
C ALA A 101 10.94 -12.35 -1.18
N LEU A 102 11.01 -11.58 -0.09
CA LEU A 102 11.65 -12.02 1.16
C LEU A 102 10.87 -13.15 1.84
N GLU A 103 9.54 -13.11 1.83
CA GLU A 103 8.71 -14.19 2.39
C GLU A 103 8.89 -15.50 1.60
N GLU A 104 8.86 -15.42 0.26
CA GLU A 104 9.04 -16.57 -0.63
C GLU A 104 10.42 -17.26 -0.48
N ARG A 105 11.47 -16.49 -0.16
CA ARG A 105 12.83 -17.00 0.02
C ARG A 105 13.03 -17.83 1.30
N GLY A 106 12.06 -17.83 2.24
CA GLY A 106 12.24 -18.48 3.55
C GLY A 106 13.40 -17.85 4.36
N PRO A 107 13.65 -18.30 5.60
CA PRO A 107 14.80 -17.86 6.39
C PRO A 107 16.05 -18.63 5.93
N GLY A 108 16.84 -18.08 5.02
CA GLY A 108 18.09 -18.70 4.56
C GLY A 108 18.95 -17.75 3.72
N PRO A 109 20.29 -17.86 3.76
CA PRO A 109 21.18 -16.90 3.15
C PRO A 109 21.43 -17.17 1.66
N THR A 110 21.37 -16.08 0.89
CA THR A 110 22.22 -15.76 -0.28
C THR A 110 22.04 -16.55 -1.59
N GLU A 111 21.73 -15.78 -2.64
CA GLU A 111 22.03 -16.00 -4.06
C GLU A 111 21.58 -17.29 -4.76
N ARG A 112 20.57 -17.15 -5.66
CA ARG A 112 20.72 -17.55 -7.08
C ARG A 112 19.60 -17.04 -7.99
N ASN A 113 20.02 -16.63 -9.18
CA ASN A 113 19.26 -16.04 -10.28
C ASN A 113 18.34 -17.05 -10.99
N LEU A 114 17.08 -17.26 -10.57
CA LEU A 114 16.17 -18.14 -11.35
C LEU A 114 14.73 -17.67 -11.64
N ASP A 115 14.23 -16.50 -11.18
CA ASP A 115 12.80 -16.12 -11.42
C ASP A 115 12.52 -14.74 -12.06
N ARG A 116 13.50 -14.12 -12.74
CA ARG A 116 13.32 -12.78 -13.35
C ARG A 116 12.12 -12.61 -14.31
N PRO A 117 11.73 -13.60 -15.15
CA PRO A 117 10.61 -13.43 -16.08
C PRO A 117 9.23 -13.43 -15.39
N ARG A 118 9.03 -14.31 -14.40
CA ARG A 118 7.77 -14.41 -13.63
C ARG A 118 7.60 -13.22 -12.72
N GLU A 119 8.69 -12.79 -12.09
CA GLU A 119 8.73 -11.58 -11.27
C GLU A 119 8.41 -10.33 -12.10
N SER A 120 8.96 -10.20 -13.31
CA SER A 120 8.66 -9.09 -14.23
C SER A 120 7.19 -9.06 -14.68
N MET A 121 6.61 -10.21 -14.99
CA MET A 121 5.22 -10.31 -15.46
C MET A 121 4.21 -10.06 -14.34
N LEU A 122 4.50 -10.53 -13.12
CA LEU A 122 3.69 -10.24 -11.93
C LEU A 122 3.75 -8.74 -11.61
N ARG A 123 4.95 -8.14 -11.65
CA ARG A 123 5.15 -6.69 -11.48
C ARG A 123 4.37 -5.87 -12.51
N HIS A 124 4.36 -6.31 -13.76
CA HIS A 124 3.62 -5.64 -14.84
C HIS A 124 2.11 -5.70 -14.60
N ARG A 125 1.56 -6.88 -14.28
CA ARG A 125 0.13 -7.06 -14.00
C ARG A 125 -0.33 -6.27 -12.78
N LEU A 126 0.49 -6.20 -11.73
CA LEU A 126 0.20 -5.41 -10.54
C LEU A 126 0.17 -3.91 -10.83
N ARG A 127 1.17 -3.40 -11.56
CA ARG A 127 1.19 -1.99 -11.99
C ARG A 127 -0.01 -1.64 -12.84
N ALA A 128 -0.42 -2.53 -13.76
CA ALA A 128 -1.59 -2.32 -14.60
C ALA A 128 -2.89 -2.28 -13.78
N ARG A 129 -3.07 -3.21 -12.84
CA ARG A 129 -4.25 -3.28 -11.97
C ARG A 129 -4.37 -2.04 -11.08
N ILE A 130 -3.30 -1.64 -10.41
CA ILE A 130 -3.30 -0.47 -9.52
C ILE A 130 -3.61 0.82 -10.29
N ARG A 131 -3.05 0.98 -11.49
CA ARG A 131 -3.37 2.13 -12.35
C ARG A 131 -4.83 2.15 -12.77
N ALA A 132 -5.43 0.99 -13.02
CA ALA A 132 -6.85 0.89 -13.35
C ALA A 132 -7.73 1.29 -12.15
N GLU A 133 -7.42 0.80 -10.95
CA GLU A 133 -8.17 1.17 -9.73
C GLU A 133 -8.02 2.67 -9.40
N GLN A 134 -6.82 3.23 -9.53
CA GLN A 134 -6.59 4.67 -9.31
C GLN A 134 -7.38 5.55 -10.29
N ARG A 135 -7.46 5.15 -11.56
CA ARG A 135 -8.32 5.83 -12.55
C ARG A 135 -9.79 5.71 -12.17
N ALA A 136 -10.26 4.53 -11.80
CA ALA A 136 -11.64 4.33 -11.37
C ALA A 136 -12.01 5.23 -10.18
N VAL A 137 -11.11 5.40 -9.21
CA VAL A 137 -11.30 6.33 -8.08
C VAL A 137 -11.38 7.78 -8.56
N ALA A 138 -10.44 8.22 -9.41
CA ALA A 138 -10.41 9.59 -9.91
C ALA A 138 -11.66 9.94 -10.73
N ASP A 139 -12.07 9.03 -11.62
CA ASP A 139 -13.24 9.18 -12.48
C ASP A 139 -14.52 9.22 -11.66
N CYS A 140 -14.68 8.32 -10.69
CA CYS A 140 -15.83 8.32 -9.79
C CYS A 140 -15.89 9.60 -8.95
N MET A 141 -14.75 10.09 -8.46
CA MET A 141 -14.72 11.33 -7.68
C MET A 141 -15.04 12.57 -8.54
N TRP A 142 -14.58 12.60 -9.79
CA TRP A 142 -14.93 13.65 -10.75
C TRP A 142 -16.42 13.62 -11.10
N LEU A 143 -16.98 12.44 -11.37
CA LEU A 143 -18.42 12.26 -11.62
C LEU A 143 -19.25 12.66 -10.40
N ALA A 144 -18.79 12.35 -9.19
CA ALA A 144 -19.44 12.82 -7.96
C ALA A 144 -19.45 14.36 -7.88
N GLN A 145 -18.33 15.04 -8.19
CA GLN A 145 -18.30 16.51 -8.16
C GLN A 145 -19.21 17.15 -9.21
N LYS A 146 -19.36 16.53 -10.37
CA LYS A 146 -20.15 17.08 -11.48
C LYS A 146 -21.65 16.78 -11.37
N SER A 147 -22.03 15.80 -10.54
CA SER A 147 -23.43 15.39 -10.40
C SER A 147 -24.21 16.34 -9.47
N ARG A 148 -25.39 16.76 -9.95
CA ARG A 148 -26.31 17.63 -9.20
C ARG A 148 -27.17 16.85 -8.21
N ASP A 149 -27.40 15.57 -8.50
CA ASP A 149 -28.18 14.68 -7.64
C ASP A 149 -27.36 14.14 -6.46
N GLU A 150 -27.97 14.12 -5.28
CA GLU A 150 -27.29 13.76 -4.03
C GLU A 150 -27.09 12.26 -3.89
N LEU A 151 -28.07 11.46 -4.34
CA LEU A 151 -28.00 10.00 -4.35
C LEU A 151 -26.88 9.51 -5.26
N THR A 152 -26.83 10.04 -6.49
CA THR A 152 -25.79 9.76 -7.48
C THR A 152 -24.39 10.11 -6.96
N ARG A 153 -24.27 11.24 -6.25
CA ARG A 153 -23.02 11.64 -5.56
C ARG A 153 -22.59 10.64 -4.49
N ALA A 154 -23.52 10.10 -3.73
CA ALA A 154 -23.23 9.12 -2.70
C ALA A 154 -22.74 7.80 -3.31
N VAL A 155 -23.41 7.33 -4.37
CA VAL A 155 -23.02 6.10 -5.09
C VAL A 155 -21.61 6.21 -5.67
N PHE A 156 -21.28 7.30 -6.36
CA PHE A 156 -19.93 7.47 -6.90
C PHE A 156 -18.85 7.56 -5.81
N ARG A 157 -19.13 8.22 -4.69
CA ARG A 157 -18.23 8.25 -3.54
C ARG A 157 -18.06 6.87 -2.91
N GLN A 158 -19.13 6.06 -2.87
CA GLN A 158 -19.08 4.70 -2.37
C GLN A 158 -18.25 3.80 -3.28
N ILE A 159 -18.43 3.88 -4.60
CA ILE A 159 -17.62 3.13 -5.58
C ILE A 159 -16.16 3.54 -5.48
N ALA A 160 -15.86 4.85 -5.39
CA ALA A 160 -14.50 5.33 -5.18
C ALA A 160 -13.91 4.80 -3.85
N SER A 161 -14.72 4.74 -2.78
CA SER A 161 -14.31 4.18 -1.50
C SER A 161 -14.01 2.69 -1.57
N ASP A 162 -14.80 1.92 -2.33
CA ASP A 162 -14.59 0.49 -2.54
C ASP A 162 -13.38 0.23 -3.43
N SER A 163 -13.18 0.98 -4.53
CA SER A 163 -11.95 0.89 -5.32
C SER A 163 -10.71 1.29 -4.50
N LEU A 164 -10.80 2.27 -3.60
CA LEU A 164 -9.73 2.57 -2.63
C LEU A 164 -9.51 1.46 -1.59
N ARG A 165 -10.49 0.59 -1.33
CA ARG A 165 -10.32 -0.59 -0.48
C ARG A 165 -9.71 -1.77 -1.24
N HIS A 166 -9.88 -1.80 -2.56
CA HIS A 166 -9.44 -2.87 -3.45
C HIS A 166 -8.11 -2.54 -4.18
N ALA A 167 -7.55 -1.36 -3.96
CA ALA A 167 -6.27 -0.89 -4.50
C ALA A 167 -5.15 -0.93 -3.47
#